data_AF-A0A950M1P7-F1
#
_entry.id   AF-A0A950M1P7-F1
#
_cell.length_a   1.000
_cell.length_b   1.000
_cell.length_c   1.000
_cell.angle_alpha   90.00
_cell.angle_beta   90.00
_cell.angle_gamma   90.00
#
_symmetry.space_group_name_H-M   'P 1'
#
loop_
_entity.id
_entity.type
_entity.pdbx_description
1 polymer ?
#
loop_
_entity_poly.entity_id
_entity_poly.type
_entity_poly.pdbx_seq_one_letter_code
_entity_poly.pdbx_strand_id
1 'polypeptide(L)'
;MSETYTAVYERDGEAWVVEIAEEPRVRSLCPSMAEARESIRCALARWLKTDPEELRIVDDFRLPAQVRAVRQSVKATRTEYERDRMMAGMTDSRSAMSWAEDLGMSMRDPMTVEALKSLGNREVSIDTFCHTITMAEELSRLTATASRASQDGAPQEGVDNRSACDRRN
;
A
#
# COMPACT_ATOMS: atom_id res chain seq x y z
N MET A 1 13.71 -7.55 -29.23
CA MET A 1 12.62 -6.88 -28.49
C MET A 1 12.54 -7.58 -27.15
N SER A 2 12.81 -6.91 -26.03
CA SER A 2 12.68 -7.54 -24.71
C SER A 2 11.20 -7.57 -24.35
N GLU A 3 10.56 -8.74 -24.42
CA GLU A 3 9.18 -8.89 -23.97
C GLU A 3 9.11 -8.62 -22.46
N THR A 4 8.13 -7.80 -22.07
CA THR A 4 7.87 -7.47 -20.67
C THR A 4 6.60 -8.18 -20.26
N TYR A 5 6.68 -8.91 -19.15
CA TYR A 5 5.61 -9.74 -18.62
C TYR A 5 5.09 -9.14 -17.31
N THR A 6 3.82 -9.34 -17.01
CA THR A 6 3.18 -8.81 -15.80
C THR A 6 2.87 -9.95 -14.84
N ALA A 7 3.51 -9.97 -13.67
CA ALA A 7 3.19 -10.92 -12.60
C ALA A 7 2.12 -10.32 -11.69
N VAL A 8 0.94 -10.93 -11.66
CA VAL A 8 -0.18 -10.53 -10.83
C VAL A 8 -0.16 -11.31 -9.53
N TYR A 9 -0.06 -10.62 -8.40
CA TYR A 9 -0.02 -11.20 -7.07
C TYR A 9 -1.33 -10.97 -6.32
N GLU A 10 -1.89 -12.04 -5.79
CA GLU A 10 -3.08 -12.01 -4.95
C GLU A 10 -2.82 -12.76 -3.65
N ARG A 11 -3.24 -12.19 -2.53
CA ARG A 11 -3.21 -12.87 -1.23
C ARG A 11 -4.43 -13.80 -1.15
N ASP A 12 -4.19 -15.10 -0.98
CA ASP A 12 -5.20 -16.12 -0.75
C ASP A 12 -4.97 -16.76 0.63
N GLY A 13 -5.72 -16.29 1.63
CA GLY A 13 -5.51 -16.66 3.03
C GLY A 13 -4.10 -16.30 3.52
N GLU A 14 -3.34 -17.32 3.92
CA GLU A 14 -1.95 -17.18 4.37
C GLU A 14 -0.92 -17.32 3.25
N ALA A 15 -1.35 -17.61 2.03
CA ALA A 15 -0.49 -17.81 0.87
C ALA A 15 -0.62 -16.67 -0.16
N TRP A 16 0.36 -16.60 -1.05
CA TRP A 16 0.39 -15.74 -2.23
C TRP A 16 0.16 -16.59 -3.47
N VAL A 17 -0.86 -16.24 -4.23
CA VAL A 17 -1.06 -16.69 -5.61
C VAL A 17 -0.37 -15.70 -6.52
N VAL A 18 0.43 -16.19 -7.46
CA VAL A 18 1.05 -15.37 -8.49
C VAL A 18 0.79 -15.99 -9.86
N GLU A 19 0.44 -15.17 -10.85
CA GLU A 19 0.19 -15.57 -12.24
C GLU A 19 0.81 -14.57 -13.23
N ILE A 20 1.23 -15.03 -14.41
CA ILE A 20 1.61 -14.13 -15.51
C ILE A 20 0.35 -13.73 -16.29
N ALA A 21 0.07 -12.44 -16.40
CA ALA A 21 -1.13 -11.94 -17.06
C ALA A 21 -1.21 -12.36 -18.52
N GLU A 22 -0.07 -12.38 -19.21
CA GLU A 22 0.06 -12.74 -20.62
C GLU A 22 0.01 -14.27 -20.84
N GLU A 23 0.33 -15.07 -19.81
CA GLU A 23 0.29 -16.52 -19.85
C GLU A 23 -0.21 -17.09 -18.52
N PRO A 24 -1.55 -17.18 -18.33
CA PRO A 24 -2.16 -17.62 -17.07
C PRO A 24 -1.85 -19.07 -16.69
N ARG A 25 -1.29 -19.87 -17.61
CA ARG A 25 -0.80 -21.24 -17.29
C ARG A 25 0.44 -21.21 -16.42
N VAL A 26 1.21 -20.12 -16.46
CA VAL A 26 2.35 -19.88 -15.58
C VAL A 26 1.83 -19.24 -14.30
N ARG A 27 1.64 -20.08 -13.28
CA ARG A 27 1.18 -19.66 -11.96
C ARG A 27 1.89 -20.41 -10.84
N SER A 28 1.93 -19.83 -9.64
CA SER A 28 2.49 -20.45 -8.44
C SER A 28 1.71 -20.07 -7.19
N LEU A 29 1.77 -20.93 -6.17
CA LEU A 29 1.22 -20.69 -4.84
C LEU A 29 2.37 -20.82 -3.83
N CYS A 30 2.67 -19.74 -3.11
CA CYS A 30 3.82 -19.68 -2.21
C CYS A 30 3.44 -19.07 -0.85
N PRO A 31 4.07 -19.47 0.26
CA PRO A 31 3.78 -18.91 1.59
C PRO A 31 4.24 -17.45 1.71
N SER A 32 5.30 -17.06 1.00
CA SER A 32 5.90 -15.73 1.07
C SER A 32 5.99 -15.06 -0.31
N MET A 33 6.08 -13.73 -0.30
CA MET A 33 6.19 -12.94 -1.53
C MET A 33 7.54 -13.13 -2.21
N ALA A 34 8.61 -13.30 -1.42
CA ALA A 34 9.94 -13.58 -1.97
C ALA A 34 9.95 -14.89 -2.74
N GLU A 35 9.33 -15.94 -2.18
CA GLU A 35 9.17 -17.21 -2.88
C GLU A 35 8.25 -17.10 -4.10
N ALA A 36 7.18 -16.31 -4.03
CA ALA A 36 6.30 -16.09 -5.18
C ALA A 36 7.05 -15.46 -6.36
N ARG A 37 7.87 -14.43 -6.09
CA ARG A 37 8.71 -13.75 -7.10
C ARG A 37 9.73 -14.69 -7.74
N GLU A 38 10.41 -15.48 -6.93
CA GLU A 38 11.39 -16.44 -7.45
C GLU A 38 10.69 -17.54 -8.25
N SER A 39 9.62 -18.12 -7.68
CA SER A 39 8.86 -19.20 -8.30
C SER A 39 8.27 -18.79 -9.63
N ILE A 40 7.67 -17.60 -9.74
CA ILE A 40 7.07 -17.15 -11.00
C ILE A 40 8.13 -16.88 -12.07
N ARG A 41 9.28 -16.32 -11.69
CA ARG A 41 10.41 -16.09 -12.61
C ARG A 41 10.95 -17.42 -13.13
N CYS A 42 11.21 -18.39 -12.24
CA CYS A 42 11.64 -19.72 -12.66
C CYS A 42 10.60 -20.44 -13.52
N ALA A 43 9.32 -20.32 -13.18
CA ALA A 43 8.24 -20.95 -13.94
C ALA A 43 8.14 -20.36 -15.36
N LEU A 44 8.21 -19.04 -15.48
CA LEU A 44 8.20 -18.34 -16.78
C LEU A 44 9.44 -18.68 -17.61
N ALA A 45 10.63 -18.71 -16.98
CA ALA A 45 11.88 -19.10 -17.64
C ALA A 45 11.81 -20.51 -18.24
N ARG A 46 11.26 -21.46 -17.47
CA ARG A 46 11.04 -22.84 -17.96
C ARG A 46 10.02 -22.89 -19.10
N TRP A 47 8.96 -22.09 -19.03
CA TRP A 47 7.93 -22.04 -20.07
C TRP A 47 8.49 -21.50 -21.40
N LEU A 48 9.24 -20.40 -21.34
CA LEU A 48 9.84 -19.75 -22.51
C LEU A 48 11.15 -20.38 -22.98
N LYS A 49 11.74 -21.27 -22.17
CA LYS A 49 13.08 -21.84 -22.39
C LYS A 49 14.16 -20.76 -22.50
N THR A 50 14.08 -19.78 -21.61
CA THR A 50 14.96 -18.61 -21.54
C THR A 50 15.63 -18.56 -20.17
N ASP A 51 16.74 -17.85 -20.05
CA ASP A 51 17.38 -17.58 -18.76
C ASP A 51 16.44 -16.71 -17.88
N PRO A 52 16.19 -17.07 -16.61
CA PRO A 52 15.40 -16.24 -15.69
C PRO A 52 15.91 -14.79 -15.55
N GLU A 53 17.22 -14.54 -15.69
CA GLU A 53 17.83 -13.21 -15.56
C GLU A 53 17.55 -12.32 -16.79
N GLU A 54 17.20 -12.91 -17.93
CA GLU A 54 16.85 -12.17 -19.15
C GLU A 54 15.39 -11.72 -19.16
N LEU A 55 14.57 -12.23 -18.24
CA LEU A 55 13.14 -11.93 -18.17
C LEU A 55 12.87 -10.58 -17.50
N ARG A 56 12.07 -9.75 -18.18
CA ARG A 56 11.54 -8.51 -17.62
C ARG A 56 10.14 -8.76 -17.08
N ILE A 57 10.04 -8.86 -15.75
CA ILE A 57 8.78 -9.09 -15.04
C ILE A 57 8.43 -7.84 -14.24
N VAL A 58 7.24 -7.30 -14.46
CA VAL A 58 6.65 -6.18 -13.70
C VAL A 58 5.64 -6.74 -12.71
N ASP A 59 5.75 -6.35 -11.45
CA ASP A 59 4.83 -6.81 -10.40
C ASP A 59 3.56 -5.95 -10.35
N ASP A 60 2.38 -6.59 -10.42
CA ASP A 60 1.06 -6.01 -10.16
C ASP A 60 0.42 -6.66 -8.93
N PHE A 61 0.01 -5.86 -7.95
CA PHE A 61 -0.52 -6.35 -6.68
C PHE A 61 -2.02 -6.13 -6.59
N ARG A 62 -2.79 -7.22 -6.54
CA ARG A 62 -4.23 -7.14 -6.38
C ARG A 62 -4.64 -7.15 -4.93
N LEU A 63 -5.60 -6.28 -4.62
CA LEU A 63 -6.28 -6.27 -3.33
C LEU A 63 -6.94 -7.64 -3.10
N PRO A 64 -6.87 -8.20 -1.87
CA PRO A 64 -7.49 -9.47 -1.55
C PRO A 64 -8.98 -9.50 -1.89
N ALA A 65 -9.51 -10.65 -2.31
CA ALA A 65 -10.91 -10.80 -2.69
C ALA A 65 -11.91 -10.27 -1.66
N GLN A 66 -11.61 -10.44 -0.37
CA GLN A 66 -12.43 -9.92 0.74
C GLN A 66 -12.50 -8.38 0.74
N VAL A 67 -11.36 -7.72 0.51
CA VAL A 67 -11.29 -6.24 0.43
C VAL A 67 -12.01 -5.76 -0.84
N ARG A 68 -11.86 -6.48 -1.96
CA ARG A 68 -12.60 -6.17 -3.20
C ARG A 68 -14.11 -6.32 -3.00
N ALA A 69 -14.56 -7.35 -2.28
CA ALA A 69 -15.96 -7.59 -1.98
C ALA A 69 -16.55 -6.51 -1.05
N VAL A 70 -15.82 -6.10 0.00
CA VAL A 70 -16.21 -4.97 0.85
C VAL A 70 -16.28 -3.67 0.06
N ARG A 71 -15.31 -3.43 -0.83
CA ARG A 71 -15.33 -2.25 -1.70
C ARG A 71 -16.53 -2.26 -2.65
N GLN A 72 -16.89 -3.41 -3.19
CA GLN A 72 -18.06 -3.58 -4.05
C GLN A 72 -19.36 -3.42 -3.28
N SER A 73 -19.47 -3.95 -2.07
CA SER A 73 -20.66 -3.79 -1.24
C SER A 73 -20.86 -2.33 -0.81
N VAL A 74 -19.80 -1.63 -0.40
CA VAL A 74 -19.85 -0.19 -0.10
C VAL A 74 -20.28 0.61 -1.33
N LYS A 75 -19.79 0.26 -2.53
CA LYS A 75 -20.21 0.92 -3.77
C LYS A 75 -21.67 0.63 -4.13
N ALA A 76 -22.15 -0.59 -3.88
CA ALA A 76 -23.51 -1.02 -4.21
C ALA A 76 -24.56 -0.48 -3.22
N THR A 77 -24.21 -0.34 -1.95
CA THR A 77 -25.11 0.16 -0.90
C THR A 77 -25.23 1.68 -0.91
N ARG A 78 -24.33 2.39 -1.59
CA ARG A 78 -24.34 3.86 -1.59
C ARG A 78 -25.47 4.42 -2.44
N THR A 79 -26.48 4.96 -1.77
CA THR A 79 -27.61 5.64 -2.40
C THR A 79 -27.16 6.92 -3.10
N GLU A 80 -27.93 7.38 -4.10
CA GLU A 80 -27.65 8.65 -4.78
C GLU A 80 -27.66 9.81 -3.78
N TYR A 81 -28.58 9.76 -2.81
CA TYR A 81 -28.64 10.70 -1.70
C TYR A 81 -27.34 10.75 -0.86
N GLU A 82 -26.70 9.62 -0.57
CA GLU A 82 -25.41 9.59 0.14
C GLU A 82 -24.23 10.01 -0.74
N ARG A 83 -24.34 9.85 -2.05
CA ARG A 83 -23.38 10.42 -3.01
C ARG A 83 -23.51 11.94 -3.06
N ASP A 84 -24.72 12.45 -3.19
CA ASP A 84 -25.00 13.89 -3.24
C ASP A 84 -24.65 14.57 -1.92
N ARG A 85 -24.94 13.93 -0.78
CA ARG A 85 -24.51 14.38 0.54
C ARG A 85 -22.99 14.39 0.69
N MET A 86 -22.27 13.43 0.12
CA MET A 86 -20.80 13.44 0.12
C MET A 86 -20.25 14.58 -0.75
N MET A 87 -20.83 14.77 -1.94
CA MET A 87 -20.43 15.85 -2.86
C MET A 87 -20.70 17.23 -2.26
N ALA A 88 -21.87 17.42 -1.62
CA ALA A 88 -22.20 18.65 -0.89
C ALA A 88 -21.26 18.86 0.31
N GLY A 89 -20.97 17.79 1.05
CA GLY A 89 -20.03 17.83 2.18
C GLY A 89 -18.60 18.20 1.79
N MET A 90 -18.19 17.97 0.53
CA MET A 90 -16.86 18.41 0.04
C MET A 90 -16.77 19.93 -0.16
N THR A 91 -17.89 20.62 -0.31
CA THR A 91 -17.96 22.09 -0.49
C THR A 91 -18.33 22.85 0.78
N ASP A 92 -18.85 22.16 1.80
CA ASP A 92 -19.24 22.77 3.05
C ASP A 92 -18.04 23.08 3.95
N SER A 93 -17.91 24.35 4.34
CA SER A 93 -16.97 24.74 5.39
C SER A 93 -17.53 24.29 6.74
N ARG A 94 -16.71 23.62 7.54
CA ARG A 94 -17.07 23.19 8.91
C ARG A 94 -15.84 23.18 9.78
N SER A 95 -16.00 23.08 11.10
CA SER A 95 -14.86 23.10 12.01
C SER A 95 -13.92 21.92 11.76
N ALA A 96 -12.62 22.14 11.90
CA ALA A 96 -11.60 21.11 11.73
C ALA A 96 -11.82 19.92 12.67
N MET A 97 -12.34 20.17 13.87
CA MET A 97 -12.66 19.13 14.85
C MET A 97 -13.86 18.28 14.45
N SER A 98 -14.89 18.86 13.81
CA SER A 98 -16.01 18.09 13.26
C SER A 98 -15.55 17.17 12.13
N TRP A 99 -14.64 17.63 11.26
CA TRP A 99 -14.02 16.76 10.27
C TRP A 99 -13.22 15.62 10.91
N ALA A 100 -12.43 15.91 11.95
CA ALA A 100 -11.61 14.92 12.65
C ALA A 100 -12.45 13.84 13.32
N GLU A 101 -13.59 14.21 13.92
CA GLU A 101 -14.53 13.29 14.57
C GLU A 101 -15.18 12.35 13.55
N ASP A 102 -15.73 12.90 12.46
CA ASP A 102 -16.35 12.11 11.38
C ASP A 102 -15.39 11.09 10.76
N LEU A 103 -14.11 11.45 10.67
CA LEU A 103 -13.06 10.59 10.11
C LEU A 103 -12.44 9.63 11.16
N GLY A 104 -12.89 9.72 12.41
CA GLY A 104 -12.37 8.91 13.52
C GLY A 104 -10.89 9.15 13.81
N MET A 105 -10.39 10.36 13.54
CA MET A 105 -8.96 10.67 13.61
C MET A 105 -8.39 10.57 15.02
N SER A 106 -9.18 10.86 16.06
CA SER A 106 -8.72 10.81 17.45
C SER A 106 -8.16 9.44 17.88
N MET A 107 -8.62 8.36 17.26
CA MET A 107 -8.14 7.01 17.53
C MET A 107 -6.94 6.61 16.65
N ARG A 108 -6.79 7.26 15.49
CA ARG A 108 -5.84 6.86 14.44
C ARG A 108 -4.57 7.69 14.46
N ASP A 109 -4.71 8.99 14.70
CA ASP A 109 -3.61 9.94 14.65
C ASP A 109 -3.84 11.10 15.65
N PRO A 110 -3.44 10.91 16.92
CA PRO A 110 -3.63 11.93 17.95
C PRO A 110 -2.76 13.18 17.72
N MET A 111 -1.65 13.07 16.97
CA MET A 111 -0.75 14.19 16.69
C MET A 111 -1.36 15.13 15.66
N THR A 112 -1.94 14.56 14.60
CA THR A 112 -2.74 15.32 13.63
C THR A 112 -3.94 16.00 14.29
N VAL A 113 -4.62 15.36 15.24
CA VAL A 113 -5.71 16.00 15.99
C VAL A 113 -5.23 17.22 16.79
N GLU A 114 -4.05 17.15 17.39
CA GLU A 114 -3.47 18.30 18.10
C GLU A 114 -3.13 19.45 17.13
N ALA A 115 -2.59 19.14 15.95
CA ALA A 115 -2.36 20.15 14.91
C ALA A 115 -3.68 20.80 14.45
N LEU A 116 -4.76 20.03 14.31
CA LEU A 116 -6.07 20.55 13.91
C LEU A 116 -6.71 21.45 14.98
N LYS A 117 -6.43 21.23 16.28
CA LYS A 117 -6.89 22.15 17.35
C LYS A 117 -6.33 23.56 17.20
N SER A 118 -5.14 23.72 16.61
CA SER A 118 -4.55 25.04 16.36
C SER A 118 -5.37 25.90 15.37
N LEU A 119 -6.22 25.26 14.57
CA LEU A 119 -7.16 25.96 13.69
C LEU A 119 -8.35 26.54 14.48
N GLY A 120 -8.55 26.13 15.73
CA GLY A 120 -9.64 26.58 16.59
C GLY A 120 -11.02 26.12 16.08
N ASN A 121 -12.07 26.82 16.54
CA ASN A 121 -13.46 26.51 16.18
C ASN A 121 -13.90 27.16 14.86
N ARG A 122 -12.98 27.72 14.07
CA ARG A 122 -13.34 28.36 12.79
C ARG A 122 -13.75 27.29 11.78
N GLU A 123 -14.69 27.64 10.92
CA GLU A 123 -14.97 26.83 9.76
C GLU A 123 -13.78 26.88 8.81
N VAL A 124 -13.36 25.71 8.35
CA VAL A 124 -12.26 25.56 7.41
C VAL A 124 -12.76 24.83 6.17
N SER A 125 -12.24 25.23 5.01
CA SER A 125 -12.45 24.48 3.78
C SER A 125 -11.78 23.10 3.88
N ILE A 126 -12.28 22.16 3.08
CA ILE A 126 -11.67 20.83 2.96
C ILE A 126 -10.18 20.92 2.57
N ASP A 127 -9.80 21.88 1.72
CA ASP A 127 -8.41 22.08 1.30
C ASP A 127 -7.52 22.47 2.48
N THR A 128 -7.99 23.40 3.32
CA THR A 128 -7.24 23.85 4.51
C THR A 128 -7.10 22.73 5.53
N PHE A 129 -8.17 21.95 5.72
CA PHE A 129 -8.17 20.77 6.58
C PHE A 129 -7.17 19.71 6.09
N CYS A 130 -7.26 19.32 4.81
CA CYS A 130 -6.35 18.35 4.19
C CYS A 130 -4.90 18.81 4.23
N HIS A 131 -4.63 20.09 3.91
CA HIS A 131 -3.29 20.65 3.97
C HIS A 131 -2.68 20.56 5.37
N THR A 132 -3.48 20.83 6.41
CA THR A 132 -3.03 20.76 7.80
C THR A 132 -2.66 19.32 8.20
N ILE A 133 -3.46 18.33 7.77
CA ILE A 133 -3.14 16.91 7.98
C ILE A 133 -1.81 16.56 7.32
N THR A 134 -1.64 16.90 6.05
CA THR A 134 -0.40 16.61 5.32
C THR A 134 0.82 17.23 6.01
N MET A 135 0.71 18.46 6.51
CA MET A 135 1.81 19.10 7.24
C MET A 135 2.11 18.42 8.58
N ALA A 136 1.08 17.98 9.32
CA ALA A 136 1.27 17.24 10.56
C ALA A 136 1.95 15.88 10.33
N GLU A 137 1.56 15.16 9.26
CA GLU A 137 2.18 13.89 8.88
C GLU A 137 3.65 14.07 8.45
N GLU A 138 3.96 15.08 7.63
CA GLU A 138 5.33 15.37 7.21
C GLU A 138 6.22 15.77 8.39
N LEU A 139 5.72 16.59 9.31
CA LEU A 139 6.44 16.92 10.54
C LEU A 139 6.67 15.69 11.43
N SER A 140 5.70 14.78 11.52
CA SER A 140 5.85 13.50 12.21
C SER A 140 6.95 12.65 11.57
N ARG A 141 7.01 12.59 10.23
CA ARG A 141 8.05 11.85 9.50
C ARG A 141 9.44 12.43 9.75
N LEU A 142 9.60 13.75 9.68
CA LEU A 142 10.87 14.43 9.88
C LEU A 142 11.40 14.29 11.31
N THR A 143 10.52 14.32 12.30
CA THR A 143 10.90 14.13 13.72
C THR A 143 11.22 12.67 14.05
N ALA A 144 10.53 11.71 13.42
CA ALA A 144 10.84 10.29 13.53
C ALA A 144 12.18 9.92 12.88
N THR A 145 12.54 10.51 11.74
CA THR A 145 13.85 10.28 11.10
C THR A 145 14.99 10.92 11.88
N ALA A 146 14.79 12.11 12.45
CA ALA A 146 15.76 12.75 13.35
C ALA A 146 16.03 11.92 14.62
N SER A 147 14.99 11.26 15.15
CA SER A 147 15.11 10.37 16.31
C SER A 147 15.90 9.09 16.00
N ARG A 148 15.77 8.54 14.77
CA ARG A 148 16.56 7.38 14.31
C ARG A 148 18.03 7.73 14.01
N ALA A 149 18.28 8.90 13.43
CA ALA A 149 19.65 9.38 13.19
C ALA A 149 20.45 9.57 14.50
N SER A 150 19.77 9.79 15.62
CA SER A 150 20.39 9.86 16.95
C SER A 150 20.67 8.47 17.58
N GLN A 151 20.09 7.39 17.03
CA GLN A 151 20.27 6.01 17.53
C GLN A 151 21.32 5.21 16.73
N ASP A 152 21.62 5.57 15.48
CA ASP A 152 22.58 4.88 14.59
C ASP A 152 24.06 5.32 14.79
N GLY A 153 24.37 6.02 15.89
CA GLY A 153 25.73 6.45 16.22
C GLY A 153 26.65 5.37 16.81
N ALA A 154 26.29 4.08 16.76
CA ALA A 154 27.11 2.98 17.27
C ALA A 154 27.49 2.01 16.12
N PRO A 155 28.78 1.82 15.81
CA PRO A 155 29.21 0.98 14.70
C PRO A 155 29.19 -0.50 15.10
N GLN A 156 28.52 -1.35 14.31
CA GLN A 156 28.81 -2.77 14.28
C GLN A 156 29.14 -3.24 12.87
N GLU A 157 30.29 -3.92 12.80
CA GLU A 157 30.92 -4.52 11.65
C GLU A 157 30.06 -5.63 10.99
N GLY A 158 30.28 -5.79 9.70
CA GLY A 158 29.43 -6.57 8.79
C GLY A 158 29.57 -8.08 8.87
N VAL A 159 28.68 -8.77 8.16
CA VAL A 159 28.91 -10.08 7.55
C VAL A 159 28.11 -10.19 6.25
N ASP A 160 28.88 -10.52 5.20
CA ASP A 160 28.56 -10.95 3.85
C ASP A 160 27.64 -12.20 3.83
N ASN A 161 26.64 -12.28 2.93
CA ASN A 161 25.87 -13.52 2.75
C ASN A 161 25.43 -13.73 1.30
N ARG A 162 25.96 -14.81 0.70
CA ARG A 162 25.81 -15.23 -0.70
C ARG A 162 24.53 -16.04 -0.96
N SER A 163 24.10 -15.98 -2.23
CA SER A 163 22.91 -16.52 -2.91
C SER A 163 22.40 -17.92 -2.53
N ALA A 164 21.07 -18.07 -2.57
CA ALA A 164 20.30 -19.26 -2.23
C ALA A 164 19.35 -19.73 -3.36
N CYS A 165 19.77 -19.72 -4.64
CA CYS A 165 18.95 -20.25 -5.74
C CYS A 165 19.22 -21.73 -6.09
N ASP A 166 20.09 -22.42 -5.35
CA ASP A 166 20.55 -23.77 -5.70
C ASP A 166 20.09 -24.83 -4.68
N ARG A 167 18.77 -24.98 -4.51
CA ARG A 167 18.21 -26.14 -3.78
C ARG A 167 16.71 -26.37 -4.01
N ARG A 168 16.38 -27.12 -5.08
CA ARG A 168 15.43 -28.25 -5.03
C ARG A 168 15.34 -28.93 -6.40
N ASN A 169 15.94 -30.11 -6.47
CA ASN A 169 15.64 -31.16 -7.43
C ASN A 169 14.44 -31.96 -6.91
#